data_AF-A0A925KH72-F1
#
_entry.id   AF-A0A925KH72-F1
#
_cell.length_a   1.000
_cell.length_b   1.000
_cell.length_c   1.000
_cell.angle_alpha   90.00
_cell.angle_beta   90.00
_cell.angle_gamma   90.00
#
_symmetry.space_group_name_H-M   'P 1'
#
loop_
_entity.id
_entity.type
_entity.pdbx_description
1 polymer ?
#
loop_
_entity_poly.entity_id
_entity_poly.type
_entity_poly.pdbx_seq_one_letter_code
_entity_poly.pdbx_strand_id
1 'polypeptide(L)'
;SFQYRELEFLLGAKDRRMLEVHRREADRFTDLTAALEAPSLYDEALRLLARRGLPVPASHVQRDWTQPYRESPDVQRAWLVAYRAPQTHWDLYQLGEELTDLEDAFRLWRFRHVTTVERVIGFKRGTGGTGGVSYLRRMLDVVLFPEIWTLRTEL
;
A
#
# COMPACT_ATOMS: atom_id res chain seq x y z
N SER A 1 13.10 10.57 -1.77
CA SER A 1 13.93 9.56 -1.07
C SER A 1 13.73 8.25 -1.80
N PHE A 2 14.81 7.59 -2.21
CA PHE A 2 14.78 6.35 -3.01
C PHE A 2 14.16 5.19 -2.23
N GLN A 3 14.70 4.84 -1.05
CA GLN A 3 14.20 3.72 -0.24
C GLN A 3 12.75 3.91 0.22
N TYR A 4 12.35 5.15 0.53
CA TYR A 4 10.94 5.44 0.83
C TYR A 4 10.02 5.14 -0.37
N ARG A 5 10.48 5.48 -1.59
CA ARG A 5 9.73 5.21 -2.81
C ARG A 5 9.62 3.72 -3.09
N GLU A 6 10.71 3.00 -2.90
CA GLU A 6 10.74 1.54 -3.01
C GLU A 6 9.75 0.90 -2.04
N LEU A 7 9.77 1.32 -0.77
CA LEU A 7 8.82 0.85 0.24
C LEU A 7 7.36 1.14 -0.17
N GLU A 8 7.05 2.34 -0.69
CA GLU A 8 5.70 2.63 -1.19
C GLU A 8 5.28 1.69 -2.34
N PHE A 9 6.20 1.35 -3.26
CA PHE A 9 5.90 0.41 -4.35
C PHE A 9 5.68 -1.02 -3.85
N LEU A 10 6.53 -1.48 -2.93
CA LEU A 10 6.42 -2.80 -2.31
C LEU A 10 5.11 -2.95 -1.51
N LEU A 11 4.58 -1.86 -0.95
CA LEU A 11 3.30 -1.85 -0.23
C LEU A 11 2.07 -1.63 -1.14
N GLY A 12 2.27 -1.40 -2.45
CA GLY A 12 1.17 -1.26 -3.42
C GLY A 12 0.78 0.18 -3.78
N ALA A 13 1.39 1.19 -3.14
CA ALA A 13 1.25 2.61 -3.49
C ALA A 13 2.11 2.98 -4.72
N LYS A 14 1.79 2.36 -5.85
CA LYS A 14 2.55 2.43 -7.10
C LYS A 14 2.23 3.67 -7.90
N ASP A 15 3.28 4.36 -8.37
CA ASP A 15 3.15 5.56 -9.21
C ASP A 15 4.38 5.68 -10.12
N ARG A 16 4.21 5.38 -11.41
CA ARG A 16 5.28 5.48 -12.42
C ARG A 16 5.88 6.89 -12.52
N ARG A 17 5.13 7.94 -12.22
CA ARG A 17 5.68 9.32 -12.25
C ARG A 17 6.77 9.52 -11.20
N MET A 18 6.73 8.76 -10.12
CA MET A 18 7.71 8.84 -9.05
C MET A 18 9.00 8.06 -9.36
N LEU A 19 8.93 7.09 -10.27
CA LEU A 19 10.11 6.44 -10.85
C LEU A 19 10.95 7.46 -11.65
N GLU A 20 10.28 8.32 -12.41
CA GLU A 20 10.93 9.31 -13.28
C GLU A 20 11.81 10.33 -12.53
N VAL A 21 11.50 10.60 -11.26
CA VAL A 21 12.31 11.46 -10.39
C VAL A 21 13.74 10.92 -10.23
N HIS A 22 13.92 9.60 -10.36
CA HIS A 22 15.19 8.90 -10.17
C HIS A 22 15.89 8.55 -11.50
N ARG A 23 15.39 9.02 -12.66
CA ARG A 23 15.93 8.68 -14.00
C ARG A 23 17.44 8.94 -14.16
N ARG A 24 17.99 9.91 -13.44
CA ARG A 24 19.42 10.26 -13.53
C ARG A 24 20.34 9.30 -12.78
N GLU A 25 19.79 8.46 -11.91
CA GLU A 25 20.51 7.53 -11.05
C GLU A 25 20.21 6.10 -11.52
N ALA A 26 20.99 5.58 -12.47
CA ALA A 26 20.68 4.35 -13.21
C ALA A 26 20.38 3.14 -12.30
N ASP A 27 21.19 2.92 -11.27
CA ASP A 27 21.00 1.79 -10.33
C ASP A 27 19.66 1.92 -9.60
N ARG A 28 19.38 3.09 -9.03
CA ARG A 28 18.13 3.37 -8.31
C ARG A 28 16.90 3.28 -9.21
N PHE A 29 17.02 3.76 -10.45
CA PHE A 29 15.95 3.64 -11.42
C PHE A 29 15.65 2.18 -11.74
N THR A 30 16.69 1.36 -11.86
CA THR A 30 16.56 -0.09 -12.11
C THR A 30 15.87 -0.78 -10.93
N ASP A 31 16.32 -0.53 -9.70
CA ASP A 31 15.72 -1.12 -8.49
C ASP A 31 14.24 -0.71 -8.33
N LEU A 32 13.93 0.58 -8.52
CA LEU A 32 12.54 1.05 -8.46
C LEU A 32 11.67 0.51 -9.59
N THR A 33 12.25 0.28 -10.78
CA THR A 33 11.52 -0.34 -11.89
C THR A 33 11.15 -1.77 -11.55
N ALA A 34 12.10 -2.54 -10.99
CA ALA A 34 11.84 -3.90 -10.53
C ALA A 34 10.75 -3.93 -9.43
N ALA A 35 10.81 -3.03 -8.45
CA ALA A 35 9.79 -2.93 -7.40
C ALA A 35 8.41 -2.50 -7.95
N LEU A 36 8.37 -1.64 -8.99
CA LEU A 36 7.13 -1.22 -9.64
C LEU A 36 6.48 -2.38 -10.41
N GLU A 37 7.29 -3.19 -11.11
CA GLU A 37 6.86 -4.28 -11.98
C GLU A 37 6.57 -5.59 -11.23
N ALA A 38 7.12 -5.78 -10.02
CA ALA A 38 6.84 -6.94 -9.19
C ALA A 38 5.47 -6.80 -8.47
N PRO A 39 4.77 -7.90 -8.13
CA PRO A 39 3.62 -7.85 -7.24
C PRO A 39 3.97 -7.17 -5.90
N SER A 40 3.05 -6.38 -5.35
CA SER A 40 3.21 -5.82 -4.00
C SER A 40 2.98 -6.88 -2.92
N LEU A 41 3.29 -6.53 -1.67
CA LEU A 41 2.94 -7.35 -0.50
C LEU A 41 1.45 -7.71 -0.47
N TYR A 42 0.57 -6.75 -0.82
CA TYR A 42 -0.86 -7.01 -0.85
C TYR A 42 -1.25 -7.96 -1.98
N ASP A 43 -0.67 -7.77 -3.17
CA ASP A 43 -0.91 -8.68 -4.29
C ASP A 43 -0.49 -10.11 -3.94
N GLU A 44 0.66 -10.30 -3.28
CA GLU A 44 1.10 -11.62 -2.83
C GLU A 44 0.20 -12.22 -1.73
N ALA A 45 -0.35 -11.40 -0.84
CA ALA A 45 -1.35 -11.84 0.12
C ALA A 45 -2.62 -12.34 -0.61
N LEU A 46 -3.11 -11.60 -1.61
CA LEU A 46 -4.28 -12.02 -2.41
C LEU A 46 -4.01 -13.31 -3.20
N ARG A 47 -2.80 -13.45 -3.78
CA ARG A 47 -2.38 -14.70 -4.43
C ARG A 47 -2.30 -15.86 -3.45
N LEU A 48 -1.90 -15.62 -2.19
CA LEU A 48 -1.94 -16.64 -1.14
C LEU A 48 -3.38 -17.05 -0.81
N LEU A 49 -4.29 -16.09 -0.61
CA LEU A 49 -5.71 -16.38 -0.37
C LEU A 49 -6.28 -17.26 -1.48
N ALA A 50 -6.01 -16.91 -2.75
CA ALA A 50 -6.42 -17.70 -3.90
C ALA A 50 -5.86 -19.13 -3.87
N ARG A 51 -4.56 -19.30 -3.58
CA ARG A 51 -3.93 -20.63 -3.42
C ARG A 51 -4.51 -21.44 -2.26
N ARG A 52 -5.08 -20.79 -1.25
CA ARG A 52 -5.80 -21.42 -0.13
C ARG A 52 -7.28 -21.70 -0.43
N GLY A 53 -7.72 -21.45 -1.66
CA GLY A 53 -9.08 -21.75 -2.12
C GLY A 53 -10.13 -20.69 -1.78
N LEU A 54 -9.73 -19.52 -1.28
CA LEU A 54 -10.64 -18.40 -1.07
C LEU A 54 -11.01 -17.75 -2.43
N PRO A 55 -12.23 -17.19 -2.56
CA PRO A 55 -12.77 -16.74 -3.84
C PRO A 55 -12.23 -15.36 -4.28
N VAL A 56 -10.91 -15.22 -4.38
CA VAL A 56 -10.26 -14.01 -4.90
C VAL A 56 -10.44 -13.94 -6.42
N PRO A 57 -10.92 -12.82 -6.98
CA PRO A 57 -11.11 -12.70 -8.43
C PRO A 57 -9.78 -12.78 -9.20
N ALA A 58 -9.78 -13.46 -10.35
CA ALA A 58 -8.58 -13.64 -11.17
C ALA A 58 -7.93 -12.30 -11.59
N SER A 59 -8.73 -11.25 -11.73
CA SER A 59 -8.28 -9.88 -12.02
C SER A 59 -7.40 -9.26 -10.93
N HIS A 60 -7.37 -9.82 -9.71
CA HIS A 60 -6.53 -9.38 -8.60
C HIS A 60 -5.44 -10.39 -8.24
N VAL A 61 -5.50 -11.60 -8.80
CA VAL A 61 -4.44 -12.63 -8.69
C VAL A 61 -3.37 -12.44 -9.76
N GLN A 62 -3.74 -11.95 -10.94
CA GLN A 62 -2.83 -11.62 -12.03
C GLN A 62 -3.32 -10.33 -12.72
N ARG A 63 -2.53 -9.26 -12.62
CA ARG A 63 -2.84 -7.94 -13.21
C ARG A 63 -1.57 -7.25 -13.72
N ASP A 64 -1.74 -6.10 -14.35
CA ASP A 64 -0.61 -5.17 -14.54
C ASP A 64 -0.18 -4.63 -13.17
N TRP A 65 0.93 -5.15 -12.67
CA TRP A 65 1.48 -4.78 -11.38
C TRP A 65 1.90 -3.31 -11.34
N THR A 66 2.22 -2.69 -12.48
CA THR A 66 2.70 -1.31 -12.51
C THR A 66 1.61 -0.28 -12.18
N GLN A 67 0.34 -0.72 -12.19
CA GLN A 67 -0.80 0.11 -11.81
C GLN A 67 -0.99 0.17 -10.28
N PRO A 68 -1.49 1.30 -9.75
CA PRO A 68 -2.00 1.37 -8.39
C PRO A 68 -3.06 0.29 -8.14
N TYR A 69 -3.04 -0.32 -6.96
CA TYR A 69 -4.07 -1.26 -6.54
C TYR A 69 -5.46 -0.58 -6.54
N ARG A 70 -6.50 -1.34 -6.90
CA ARG A 70 -7.89 -0.88 -6.93
C ARG A 70 -8.72 -1.79 -6.04
N GLU A 71 -9.50 -1.17 -5.16
CA GLU A 71 -10.41 -1.87 -4.27
C GLU A 71 -11.45 -2.69 -5.06
N SER A 72 -11.79 -3.87 -4.56
CA SER A 72 -12.79 -4.75 -5.12
C SER A 72 -13.71 -5.34 -4.03
N PRO A 73 -15.05 -5.22 -4.19
CA PRO A 73 -16.00 -5.91 -3.32
C PRO A 73 -15.82 -7.42 -3.29
N ASP A 74 -15.28 -8.02 -4.36
CA ASP A 74 -15.05 -9.47 -4.45
C ASP A 74 -13.85 -9.88 -3.60
N VAL A 75 -12.79 -9.07 -3.57
CA VAL A 75 -11.65 -9.24 -2.67
C VAL A 75 -12.07 -9.07 -1.22
N GLN A 76 -12.93 -8.09 -0.91
CA GLN A 76 -13.48 -7.90 0.42
C GLN A 76 -14.26 -9.14 0.89
N ARG A 77 -15.10 -9.73 0.02
CA ARG A 77 -15.79 -10.98 0.32
C ARG A 77 -14.83 -12.13 0.58
N ALA A 78 -13.71 -12.21 -0.14
CA ALA A 78 -12.69 -13.23 0.13
C ALA A 78 -12.08 -13.05 1.53
N TRP A 79 -11.73 -11.83 1.93
CA TRP A 79 -11.25 -11.58 3.30
C TRP A 79 -12.30 -11.90 4.36
N LEU A 80 -13.57 -11.54 4.15
CA LEU A 80 -14.65 -11.88 5.08
C LEU A 80 -14.78 -13.39 5.34
N VAL A 81 -14.43 -14.26 4.37
CA VAL A 81 -14.38 -15.72 4.60
C VAL A 81 -13.36 -16.07 5.69
N ALA A 82 -12.15 -15.50 5.62
CA ALA A 82 -11.11 -15.75 6.64
C ALA A 82 -11.52 -15.17 8.01
N TYR A 83 -12.05 -13.94 8.02
CA TYR A 83 -12.40 -13.25 9.26
C TYR A 83 -13.63 -13.82 9.97
N ARG A 84 -14.60 -14.39 9.25
CA ARG A 84 -15.79 -15.02 9.86
C ARG A 84 -15.53 -16.42 10.41
N ALA A 85 -14.42 -17.05 10.02
CA ALA A 85 -14.02 -18.35 10.53
C ALA A 85 -12.54 -18.39 10.97
N PRO A 86 -12.10 -17.60 11.97
CA PRO A 86 -10.69 -17.53 12.37
C PRO A 86 -10.13 -18.87 12.85
N GLN A 87 -10.96 -19.75 13.42
CA GLN A 87 -10.52 -21.09 13.84
C GLN A 87 -10.12 -21.98 12.65
N THR A 88 -10.72 -21.76 11.47
CA THR A 88 -10.44 -22.51 10.24
C THR A 88 -9.34 -21.83 9.41
N HIS A 89 -9.27 -20.50 9.46
CA HIS A 89 -8.39 -19.68 8.63
C HIS A 89 -7.43 -18.83 9.48
N TRP A 90 -6.93 -19.38 10.59
CA TRP A 90 -6.18 -18.62 11.59
C TRP A 90 -4.99 -17.85 11.00
N ASP A 91 -4.22 -18.48 10.14
CA ASP A 91 -3.04 -17.87 9.52
C ASP A 91 -3.41 -16.74 8.54
N LEU A 92 -4.52 -16.86 7.81
CA LEU A 92 -5.02 -15.80 6.94
C LEU A 92 -5.66 -14.66 7.72
N TYR A 93 -6.39 -14.97 8.79
CA TYR A 93 -6.90 -13.98 9.73
C TYR A 93 -5.75 -13.18 10.34
N GLN A 94 -4.73 -13.88 10.87
CA GLN A 94 -3.54 -13.25 11.42
C GLN A 94 -2.81 -12.40 10.38
N LEU A 95 -2.64 -12.90 9.15
CA LEU A 95 -2.05 -12.09 8.06
C LEU A 95 -2.82 -10.79 7.82
N GLY A 96 -4.15 -10.82 7.86
CA GLY A 96 -4.98 -9.61 7.73
C GLY A 96 -4.76 -8.61 8.87
N GLU A 97 -4.61 -9.10 10.10
CA GLU A 97 -4.26 -8.24 11.25
C GLU A 97 -2.85 -7.64 11.12
N GLU A 98 -1.85 -8.42 10.72
CA GLU A 98 -0.49 -7.91 10.52
C GLU A 98 -0.41 -6.88 9.38
N LEU A 99 -1.21 -7.04 8.33
CA LEU A 99 -1.38 -6.01 7.29
C LEU A 99 -2.03 -4.74 7.85
N THR A 100 -3.01 -4.89 8.76
CA THR A 100 -3.64 -3.75 9.46
C THR A 100 -2.60 -2.99 10.29
N ASP A 101 -1.83 -3.70 11.11
CA ASP A 101 -0.80 -3.13 11.99
C ASP A 101 0.29 -2.41 11.19
N LEU A 102 0.70 -3.01 10.07
CA LEU A 102 1.68 -2.40 9.16
C LEU A 102 1.17 -1.08 8.57
N GLU A 103 -0.08 -1.04 8.08
CA GLU A 103 -0.63 0.19 7.53
C GLU A 103 -0.88 1.25 8.60
N ASP A 104 -1.34 0.88 9.80
CA ASP A 104 -1.52 1.81 10.92
C ASP A 104 -0.19 2.45 11.32
N ALA A 105 0.87 1.65 11.49
CA ALA A 105 2.21 2.15 11.77
C ALA A 105 2.70 3.12 10.67
N PHE A 106 2.41 2.81 9.41
CA PHE A 106 2.78 3.66 8.28
C PHE A 106 2.00 4.99 8.26
N ARG A 107 0.70 4.97 8.57
CA ARG A 107 -0.13 6.17 8.74
C ARG A 107 0.36 7.04 9.89
N LEU A 108 0.70 6.45 11.03
CA LEU A 108 1.27 7.15 12.17
C LEU A 108 2.61 7.82 11.82
N TRP A 109 3.46 7.12 11.06
CA TRP A 109 4.71 7.71 10.55
C TRP A 109 4.43 8.90 9.63
N ARG A 110 3.52 8.78 8.65
CA ARG A 110 3.15 9.88 7.74
C ARG A 110 2.61 11.08 8.52
N PHE A 111 1.79 10.84 9.54
CA PHE A 111 1.25 11.88 10.40
C PHE A 111 2.35 12.61 11.19
N ARG A 112 3.21 11.86 11.90
CA ARG A 112 4.33 12.44 12.65
C ARG A 112 5.28 13.22 11.74
N HIS A 113 5.49 12.73 10.51
CA HIS A 113 6.29 13.40 9.51
C HIS A 113 5.70 14.76 9.13
N VAL A 114 4.41 14.83 8.74
CA VAL A 114 3.79 16.10 8.35
C VAL A 114 3.73 17.10 9.51
N THR A 115 3.44 16.66 10.74
CA THR A 115 3.46 17.54 11.93
C THR A 115 4.86 18.09 12.19
N THR A 116 5.90 17.28 12.01
CA THR A 116 7.29 17.72 12.19
C THR A 116 7.69 18.75 11.12
N VAL A 117 7.29 18.54 9.87
CA VAL A 117 7.54 19.52 8.80
C VAL A 117 6.80 20.83 9.09
N GLU A 118 5.53 20.77 9.47
CA GLU A 118 4.70 21.94 9.76
C GLU A 118 5.29 22.79 10.91
N ARG A 119 5.75 22.17 11.99
CA ARG A 119 6.34 22.92 13.12
C ARG A 119 7.72 23.55 12.81
N VAL A 120 8.46 23.05 11.82
CA VAL A 120 9.80 23.56 11.47
C VAL A 120 9.74 24.62 10.37
N ILE A 121 8.98 24.39 9.30
CA ILE A 121 8.95 25.27 8.13
C ILE A 121 7.57 25.90 7.85
N GLY A 122 6.56 25.60 8.67
CA GLY A 122 5.18 26.03 8.42
C GLY A 122 4.65 25.49 7.09
N PHE A 123 3.97 26.34 6.33
CA PHE A 123 3.38 26.00 5.03
C PHE A 123 4.26 26.42 3.82
N LYS A 124 5.57 26.64 4.04
CA LYS A 124 6.49 26.95 2.95
C LYS A 124 6.50 25.80 1.93
N ARG A 125 6.76 26.15 0.66
CA ARG A 125 6.96 25.14 -0.39
C ARG A 125 8.13 24.24 -0.05
N GLY A 126 8.00 22.96 -0.35
CA GLY A 126 9.07 21.99 -0.15
C GLY A 126 10.22 22.23 -1.12
N THR A 127 11.45 21.91 -0.70
CA THR A 127 12.65 21.98 -1.55
C THR A 127 12.56 21.04 -2.76
N GLY A 128 11.78 19.97 -2.67
CA GLY A 128 11.44 19.08 -3.79
C GLY A 128 10.36 19.62 -4.74
N GLY A 129 10.00 20.92 -4.67
CA GLY A 129 9.03 21.57 -5.56
C GLY A 129 7.55 21.34 -5.21
N THR A 130 7.26 20.46 -4.26
CA THR A 130 5.90 20.17 -3.79
C THR A 130 5.29 21.31 -2.99
N GLY A 131 3.97 21.27 -2.76
CA GLY A 131 3.26 22.21 -1.90
C GLY A 131 3.57 22.09 -0.39
N GLY A 132 4.66 21.42 0.00
CA GLY A 132 5.06 21.22 1.39
C GLY A 132 4.02 20.42 2.17
N VAL A 133 3.58 20.96 3.31
CA VAL A 133 2.57 20.36 4.20
C VAL A 133 1.30 19.95 3.45
N SER A 134 0.82 20.73 2.49
CA SER A 134 -0.40 20.40 1.72
C SER A 134 -0.27 19.11 0.91
N TYR A 135 0.92 18.81 0.37
CA TYR A 135 1.20 17.54 -0.31
C TYR A 135 1.24 16.39 0.68
N LEU A 136 1.93 16.59 1.81
CA LEU A 136 2.07 15.56 2.85
C LEU A 136 0.73 15.20 3.50
N ARG A 137 -0.17 16.17 3.70
CA ARG A 137 -1.53 15.90 4.21
C ARG A 137 -2.32 14.99 3.26
N ARG A 138 -2.23 15.19 1.93
CA ARG A 138 -2.87 14.29 0.96
C ARG A 138 -2.34 12.85 1.02
N MET A 139 -1.10 12.65 1.45
CA MET A 139 -0.55 11.30 1.61
C MET A 139 -1.19 10.54 2.78
N LEU A 140 -1.87 11.22 3.71
CA LEU A 140 -2.63 10.58 4.79
C LEU A 140 -3.90 9.91 4.27
N ASP A 141 -4.44 10.37 3.14
CA ASP A 141 -5.64 9.81 2.52
C ASP A 141 -5.35 8.54 1.70
N VAL A 142 -4.07 8.17 1.53
CA VAL A 142 -3.67 6.98 0.80
C VAL A 142 -3.87 5.74 1.66
N VAL A 143 -4.75 4.86 1.19
CA VAL A 143 -5.02 3.55 1.78
C VAL A 143 -4.25 2.47 1.01
N LEU A 144 -3.50 1.62 1.72
CA LEU A 144 -2.67 0.57 1.12
C LEU A 144 -3.46 -0.72 0.91
N PHE A 145 -4.23 -1.15 1.93
CA PHE A 145 -4.95 -2.42 1.95
C PHE A 145 -6.45 -2.16 2.15
N PRO A 146 -7.17 -1.59 1.15
CA PRO A 146 -8.49 -0.99 1.39
C PRO A 146 -9.52 -1.98 1.92
N GLU A 147 -9.54 -3.22 1.41
CA GLU A 147 -10.51 -4.22 1.84
C GLU A 147 -10.32 -4.65 3.29
N ILE A 148 -9.11 -4.57 3.84
CA ILE A 148 -8.83 -4.85 5.26
C ILE A 148 -9.53 -3.83 6.17
N TRP A 149 -9.63 -2.57 5.72
CA TRP A 149 -10.34 -1.52 6.45
C TRP A 149 -11.85 -1.58 6.22
N THR A 150 -12.29 -1.75 4.98
CA THR A 150 -13.73 -1.73 4.64
C THR A 150 -14.47 -2.96 5.14
N LEU A 151 -13.82 -4.12 5.23
CA LEU A 151 -14.47 -5.32 5.79
C LEU A 151 -14.94 -5.15 7.24
N ARG A 152 -14.33 -4.23 8.01
CA ARG A 152 -14.69 -3.96 9.42
C ARG A 152 -16.15 -3.50 9.58
N THR A 153 -16.73 -2.89 8.55
CA THR A 153 -18.13 -2.45 8.58
C THR A 153 -19.12 -3.57 8.25
N GLU A 154 -18.64 -4.75 7.85
CA GLU A 154 -19.45 -5.91 7.41
C GLU A 154 -19.17 -7.19 8.20
N LEU A 155 -18.37 -7.10 9.28
CA LEU A 155 -18.11 -8.22 10.21
C LEU A 155 -19.32 -8.58 11.05
#